data_AF-A0A947WL25-F1
#
_entry.id   AF-A0A947WL25-F1
#
_cell.length_a   1.000
_cell.length_b   1.000
_cell.length_c   1.000
_cell.angle_alpha   90.00
_cell.angle_beta   90.00
_cell.angle_gamma   90.00
#
_symmetry.space_group_name_H-M   'P 1'
#
loop_
_entity.id
_entity.type
_entity.pdbx_description
1 polymer ?
#
loop_
_entity_poly.entity_id
_entity_poly.type
_entity_poly.pdbx_seq_one_letter_code
_entity_poly.pdbx_strand_id
1 'polypeptide(L)'
;IAVQSGNNAVLKAMRRRHTVEEFLTLVDDIRKIRSDAEFGTDAIVGFSGETKEQFMDTVELFKKVRFSVAFISMYSEREGTRSQKNLKDNVSLEEKKWRHGCLTKVWKKYKP
;
A
#
# COMPACT_ATOMS: atom_id res chain seq x y z
N ILE A 1 2.84 -12.03 3.33
CA ILE A 1 3.50 -10.71 3.39
C ILE A 1 2.43 -9.66 3.14
N ALA A 2 2.29 -8.64 3.99
CA ALA A 2 1.38 -7.52 3.71
C ALA A 2 2.14 -6.45 2.92
N VAL A 3 1.56 -5.96 1.83
CA VAL A 3 2.30 -5.07 0.92
C VAL A 3 2.45 -3.67 1.49
N GLN A 4 1.43 -3.13 2.19
CA GLN A 4 1.44 -1.83 2.88
C GLN A 4 1.53 -0.60 1.95
N SER A 5 2.38 -0.62 0.92
CA SER A 5 2.53 0.37 -0.14
C SER A 5 3.00 -0.31 -1.42
N GLY A 6 2.64 0.22 -2.59
CA GLY A 6 3.14 -0.24 -3.89
C GLY A 6 4.44 0.44 -4.33
N ASN A 7 5.16 1.14 -3.45
CA ASN A 7 6.41 1.81 -3.79
C ASN A 7 7.57 1.42 -2.84
N ASN A 8 8.68 0.96 -3.41
CA ASN A 8 9.85 0.49 -2.64
C ASN A 8 10.51 1.55 -1.76
N ALA A 9 10.50 2.83 -2.16
CA ALA A 9 11.05 3.91 -1.33
C ALA A 9 10.18 4.14 -0.08
N VAL A 10 8.85 4.11 -0.25
CA VAL A 10 7.89 4.20 0.86
C VAL A 10 8.02 2.97 1.77
N LEU A 11 8.11 1.76 1.22
CA LEU A 11 8.33 0.53 1.97
C LEU A 11 9.62 0.58 2.81
N LYS A 12 10.71 1.08 2.22
CA LYS A 12 11.98 1.29 2.93
C LYS A 12 11.83 2.29 4.07
N ALA A 13 11.12 3.40 3.86
CA ALA A 13 10.83 4.39 4.90
C ALA A 13 9.97 3.82 6.04
N MET A 14 9.03 2.91 5.71
CA MET A 14 8.26 2.10 6.65
C MET A 14 9.05 0.94 7.30
N ARG A 15 10.31 0.74 6.93
CA ARG A 15 11.17 -0.41 7.34
C ARG A 15 10.66 -1.79 6.96
N ARG A 16 9.96 -1.89 5.85
CA ARG A 16 9.70 -3.20 5.25
C ARG A 16 11.01 -3.73 4.67
N ARG A 17 11.26 -5.02 4.89
CA ARG A 17 12.45 -5.73 4.37
C ARG A 17 12.17 -6.43 3.03
N HIS A 18 10.99 -6.19 2.47
CA HIS A 18 10.58 -6.75 1.19
C HIS A 18 10.37 -5.64 0.16
N THR A 19 10.41 -6.01 -1.11
CA THR A 19 10.08 -5.14 -2.24
C THR A 19 8.73 -5.49 -2.87
N VAL A 20 8.23 -4.60 -3.72
CA VAL A 20 7.03 -4.82 -4.52
C VAL A 20 7.23 -5.97 -5.50
N GLU A 21 8.42 -6.10 -6.06
CA GLU A 21 8.78 -7.18 -6.99
C GLU A 21 8.76 -8.53 -6.28
N GLU A 22 9.36 -8.66 -5.10
CA GLU A 22 9.31 -9.90 -4.31
C GLU A 22 7.87 -10.30 -3.95
N PHE A 23 7.04 -9.33 -3.61
CA PHE A 23 5.62 -9.56 -3.36
C PHE A 23 4.89 -10.05 -4.63
N LEU A 24 5.14 -9.42 -5.78
CA LEU A 24 4.54 -9.81 -7.06
C LEU A 24 4.98 -11.20 -7.51
N THR A 25 6.26 -11.54 -7.37
CA THR A 25 6.78 -12.88 -7.65
C THR A 25 6.05 -13.92 -6.81
N LEU A 26 5.86 -13.66 -5.51
CA LEU A 26 5.09 -14.55 -4.64
C LEU A 26 3.64 -14.72 -5.10
N VAL A 27 2.97 -13.63 -5.49
CA VAL A 27 1.60 -13.69 -6.01
C VAL A 27 1.54 -14.52 -7.30
N ASP A 28 2.47 -14.30 -8.23
CA ASP A 28 2.51 -15.00 -9.51
C ASP A 28 2.80 -16.49 -9.34
N ASP A 29 3.71 -16.86 -8.43
CA ASP A 29 4.02 -18.25 -8.14
C ASP A 29 2.84 -18.98 -7.48
N ILE A 30 2.11 -18.31 -6.57
CA ILE A 30 0.88 -18.86 -6.00
C ILE A 30 -0.16 -19.07 -7.10
N ARG A 31 -0.34 -18.11 -8.01
CA ARG A 31 -1.31 -18.20 -9.13
C ARG A 31 -1.00 -19.32 -10.10
N LYS A 32 0.28 -19.64 -10.32
CA LYS A 32 0.70 -20.78 -11.16
C LYS A 32 0.28 -22.12 -10.56
N ILE A 33 0.31 -22.23 -9.23
CA ILE A 33 -0.08 -23.45 -8.51
C ILE A 33 -1.60 -23.52 -8.36
N ARG A 34 -2.24 -22.39 -8.08
CA ARG A 34 -3.67 -22.27 -7.80
C ARG A 34 -4.21 -20.97 -8.41
N SER A 35 -4.85 -21.10 -9.58
CA SER A 35 -5.34 -19.97 -10.36
C SER A 35 -6.52 -19.23 -9.72
N ASP A 36 -7.28 -19.89 -8.84
CA ASP A 36 -8.40 -19.32 -8.07
C ASP A 36 -7.99 -18.80 -6.68
N ALA A 37 -6.68 -18.62 -6.44
CA ALA A 37 -6.19 -18.07 -5.19
C ALA A 37 -6.66 -16.62 -4.99
N GLU A 38 -7.24 -16.36 -3.82
CA GLU A 38 -7.64 -15.02 -3.40
C GLU A 38 -6.57 -14.38 -2.53
N PHE A 39 -6.35 -13.08 -2.72
CA PHE A 39 -5.32 -12.33 -2.00
C PHE A 39 -5.93 -11.23 -1.14
N GLY A 40 -5.51 -11.18 0.11
CA GLY A 40 -5.80 -10.11 1.05
C GLY A 40 -4.57 -9.23 1.31
N THR A 41 -4.77 -7.93 1.59
CA THR A 41 -3.68 -7.06 2.05
C THR A 41 -4.14 -5.93 2.96
N ASP A 42 -3.19 -5.38 3.72
CA ASP A 42 -3.30 -4.07 4.34
C ASP A 42 -2.53 -3.03 3.51
N ALA A 43 -3.02 -1.80 3.46
CA ALA A 43 -2.38 -0.65 2.82
C ALA A 43 -2.48 0.59 3.71
N ILE A 44 -1.39 1.37 3.76
CA ILE A 44 -1.33 2.64 4.49
C ILE A 44 -1.09 3.75 3.47
N VAL A 45 -2.01 4.71 3.39
CA VAL A 45 -1.91 5.86 2.49
C VAL A 45 -1.49 7.13 3.22
N GLY A 46 -0.74 7.98 2.54
CA GLY A 46 -0.25 9.25 3.06
C GLY A 46 0.79 9.09 4.16
N PHE A 47 1.65 8.09 4.06
CA PHE A 47 2.80 7.95 4.95
C PHE A 47 3.71 9.19 4.87
N SER A 48 4.41 9.51 5.97
CA SER A 48 5.31 10.66 6.02
C SER A 48 6.30 10.65 4.84
N GLY A 49 6.29 11.71 4.03
CA GLY A 49 7.14 11.86 2.84
C GLY A 49 6.57 11.25 1.55
N GLU A 50 5.43 10.57 1.58
CA GLU A 50 4.86 9.91 0.39
C GLU A 50 4.39 10.94 -0.66
N THR A 51 5.02 10.91 -1.84
CA THR A 51 4.61 11.75 -2.98
C THR A 51 3.37 11.19 -3.68
N LYS A 52 2.77 12.01 -4.55
CA LYS A 52 1.60 11.59 -5.32
C LYS A 52 1.96 10.45 -6.29
N GLU A 53 3.13 10.49 -6.90
CA GLU A 53 3.63 9.47 -7.83
C GLU A 53 3.81 8.13 -7.10
N GLN A 54 4.40 8.15 -5.91
CA GLN A 54 4.56 6.95 -5.08
C GLN A 54 3.21 6.35 -4.65
N PHE A 55 2.23 7.21 -4.36
CA PHE A 55 0.86 6.74 -4.13
C PHE A 55 0.24 6.11 -5.39
N MET A 56 0.50 6.66 -6.58
CA MET A 56 0.01 6.09 -7.83
C MET A 56 0.60 4.70 -8.12
N ASP A 57 1.83 4.41 -7.70
CA ASP A 57 2.38 3.05 -7.78
C ASP A 57 1.56 2.06 -6.94
N THR A 58 1.06 2.50 -5.78
CA THR A 58 0.13 1.70 -4.95
C THR A 58 -1.20 1.45 -5.66
N VAL A 59 -1.69 2.44 -6.40
CA VAL A 59 -2.91 2.31 -7.22
C VAL A 59 -2.70 1.26 -8.33
N GLU A 60 -1.57 1.30 -9.05
CA GLU A 60 -1.27 0.32 -10.09
C GLU A 60 -1.08 -1.09 -9.54
N LEU A 61 -0.44 -1.23 -8.37
CA LEU A 61 -0.33 -2.51 -7.69
C LEU A 61 -1.72 -3.12 -7.38
N PHE A 62 -2.66 -2.32 -6.88
CA PHE A 62 -4.03 -2.78 -6.58
C PHE A 62 -4.77 -3.26 -7.84
N LYS A 63 -4.59 -2.57 -8.97
CA LYS A 63 -5.15 -2.98 -10.26
C LYS A 63 -4.54 -4.30 -10.76
N LYS A 64 -3.23 -4.46 -10.61
CA LYS A 64 -2.49 -5.65 -11.07
C LYS A 64 -2.83 -6.90 -10.24
N VAL A 65 -2.85 -6.75 -8.91
CA VAL A 65 -3.02 -7.89 -8.00
C VAL A 65 -4.48 -8.25 -7.78
N ARG A 66 -5.42 -7.29 -7.87
CA ARG A 66 -6.87 -7.53 -7.69
C ARG A 66 -7.17 -8.24 -6.36
N PHE A 67 -6.94 -7.54 -5.25
CA PHE A 67 -7.18 -8.06 -3.91
C PHE A 67 -8.67 -8.31 -3.63
N SER A 68 -9.01 -9.50 -3.12
CA SER A 68 -10.38 -9.83 -2.67
C SER A 68 -10.74 -9.09 -1.38
N VAL A 69 -9.76 -8.91 -0.49
CA VAL A 69 -9.88 -8.19 0.77
C VAL A 69 -8.75 -7.16 0.88
N ALA A 70 -9.10 -5.90 1.19
CA ALA A 70 -8.11 -4.87 1.45
C ALA A 70 -8.52 -3.99 2.63
N PHE A 71 -7.62 -3.82 3.59
CA PHE A 71 -7.76 -2.83 4.66
C PHE A 71 -6.92 -1.61 4.33
N ILE A 72 -7.58 -0.51 3.96
CA ILE A 72 -6.93 0.74 3.58
C ILE A 72 -7.03 1.71 4.76
N SER A 73 -5.89 2.09 5.33
CA SER A 73 -5.81 3.01 6.46
C SER A 73 -5.09 4.30 6.05
N MET A 74 -5.52 5.44 6.59
CA MET A 74 -4.74 6.67 6.51
C MET A 74 -3.62 6.63 7.55
N TYR A 75 -2.42 7.05 7.17
CA TYR A 75 -1.33 7.18 8.13
C TYR A 75 -1.69 8.21 9.20
N SER A 76 -1.64 7.76 10.45
CA SER A 76 -1.71 8.59 11.64
C SER A 76 -0.42 8.42 12.41
N GLU A 77 0.22 9.53 12.73
CA GLU A 77 1.38 9.54 13.59
C GLU A 77 0.97 9.06 14.99
N ARG A 78 1.77 8.16 15.57
CA ARG A 78 1.55 7.68 16.93
C ARG A 78 2.72 8.12 17.79
N GLU A 79 2.40 8.62 18.97
CA GLU A 79 3.40 9.04 19.95
C GLU A 79 4.37 7.90 20.26
N GLY A 80 5.66 8.24 20.33
CA GLY A 80 6.74 7.30 20.63
C GLY A 80 7.29 6.52 19.43
N THR A 81 6.69 6.63 18.23
CA THR A 81 7.17 5.92 17.04
C THR A 81 8.43 6.57 16.44
N ARG A 82 9.29 5.77 15.79
CA ARG A 82 10.47 6.31 15.10
C ARG A 82 10.07 7.15 13.87
N SER A 83 8.92 6.89 13.27
CA SER A 83 8.36 7.74 12.23
C SER A 83 8.10 9.14 12.77
N GLN A 84 7.44 9.27 13.94
CA GLN A 84 7.26 10.56 14.62
C GLN A 84 8.58 11.28 14.90
N LYS A 85 9.60 10.55 15.37
CA LYS A 85 10.87 11.16 15.78
C LYS A 85 11.73 11.62 14.60
N ASN A 86 11.61 10.98 13.44
CA ASN A 86 12.58 11.10 12.36
C ASN A 86 11.99 11.56 11.02
N LEU A 87 10.66 11.57 10.86
CA LEU A 87 9.99 11.92 9.61
C LEU A 87 8.95 13.00 9.89
N LYS A 88 9.02 14.11 9.17
CA LYS A 88 7.97 15.13 9.22
C LYS A 88 6.74 14.58 8.49
N ASP A 89 5.59 14.53 9.17
CA ASP A 89 4.31 14.28 8.52
C ASP A 89 3.94 15.50 7.65
N ASN A 90 4.28 15.42 6.38
CA ASN A 90 4.08 16.48 5.39
C ASN A 90 2.93 16.20 4.43
N VAL A 91 2.18 15.11 4.63
CA VAL A 91 0.99 14.82 3.84
C VAL A 91 -0.23 15.36 4.59
N SER A 92 -0.94 16.31 3.98
CA SER A 92 -2.10 16.92 4.62
C SER A 92 -3.22 15.89 4.87
N LEU A 93 -4.08 16.17 5.86
CA LEU A 93 -5.24 15.34 6.11
C LEU A 93 -6.19 15.27 4.89
N GLU A 94 -6.31 16.36 4.14
CA GLU A 94 -7.10 16.39 2.90
C GLU A 94 -6.53 15.44 1.84
N GLU A 95 -5.21 15.46 1.64
CA GLU A 95 -4.53 14.55 0.72
C GLU A 95 -4.68 13.09 1.18
N LYS A 96 -4.54 12.80 2.48
CA LYS A 96 -4.78 11.46 3.06
C LYS A 96 -6.19 10.97 2.78
N LYS A 97 -7.20 11.82 2.99
CA LYS A 97 -8.62 11.51 2.70
C LYS A 97 -8.84 11.24 1.22
N TRP A 98 -8.25 12.06 0.34
CA TRP A 98 -8.32 11.87 -1.10
C TRP A 98 -7.69 10.53 -1.52
N ARG A 99 -6.47 10.23 -1.06
CA ARG A 99 -5.77 8.97 -1.35
C ARG A 99 -6.57 7.76 -0.88
N HIS A 100 -7.08 7.79 0.34
CA HIS A 100 -7.93 6.73 0.89
C HIS A 100 -9.17 6.51 0.01
N GLY A 101 -9.88 7.59 -0.33
CA GLY A 101 -11.06 7.51 -1.20
C GLY A 101 -10.73 7.00 -2.60
N CYS A 102 -9.62 7.45 -3.18
CA CYS A 102 -9.15 7.04 -4.50
C CYS A 102 -8.80 5.55 -4.53
N LEU A 103 -7.95 5.08 -3.60
CA LEU A 103 -7.55 3.67 -3.54
C LEU A 103 -8.74 2.76 -3.21
N THR A 104 -9.67 3.20 -2.34
CA THR A 104 -10.90 2.46 -2.05
C THR A 104 -11.78 2.30 -3.29
N LYS A 105 -11.93 3.35 -4.12
CA LYS A 105 -12.68 3.27 -5.38
C LYS A 105 -12.01 2.32 -6.37
N VAL A 106 -10.68 2.38 -6.49
CA VAL A 106 -9.91 1.46 -7.34
C VAL A 106 -10.06 0.03 -6.87
N TRP A 107 -9.88 -0.24 -5.58
CA TRP A 107 -10.04 -1.57 -5.01
C TRP A 107 -11.43 -2.14 -5.31
N LYS A 108 -12.51 -1.40 -5.05
CA LYS A 108 -13.88 -1.82 -5.35
C LYS A 108 -14.12 -2.11 -6.82
N LYS A 109 -13.50 -1.33 -7.72
CA LYS A 109 -13.62 -1.50 -9.18
C LYS A 109 -12.90 -2.75 -9.70
N TYR A 110 -11.76 -3.11 -9.10
CA TYR A 110 -10.89 -4.19 -9.57
C TYR A 110 -10.97 -5.47 -8.73
N LYS A 111 -11.82 -5.49 -7.70
CA LYS A 111 -12.10 -6.68 -6.90
C LYS A 111 -12.43 -7.86 -7.83
N PRO A 112 -11.83 -9.04 -7.61
CA PRO A 112 -12.08 -10.23 -8.44
C PRO A 112 -13.54 -10.68 -8.37
#